data_AF-A0A5K1DDN8-F1
#
_entry.id   AF-A0A5K1DDN8-F1
#
_cell.length_a   1.000
_cell.length_b   1.000
_cell.length_c   1.000
_cell.angle_alpha   90.00
_cell.angle_beta   90.00
_cell.angle_gamma   90.00
#
_symmetry.space_group_name_H-M   'P 1'
#
loop_
_entity.id
_entity.type
_entity.pdbx_description
1 polymer ?
#
loop_
_entity_poly.entity_id
_entity_poly.type
_entity_poly.pdbx_seq_one_letter_code
_entity_poly.pdbx_strand_id
1 'polypeptide(L)'
;MKDEMKILWDQMVDLMAMNWSLTDTVTALQAEVKKLQIKNRTLQRHFFVGGGDDWPARVDVQRPAKYNGNRDSRVIDNFLFQVEYYLDLQGVVGDDLQVKTAAMLLEGDVVACWRRKRLDVQKGICTIDTFDDFQQELRTYFMPSNATCHAYQIV
;
A
#
# COMPACT_ATOMS: atom_id res chain seq x y z
N MET A 1 56.27 -19.08 16.93
CA MET A 1 55.34 -20.20 16.67
C MET A 1 54.31 -20.41 17.79
N LYS A 2 54.69 -20.82 19.02
CA LYS A 2 53.70 -21.11 20.08
C LYS A 2 52.96 -19.86 20.58
N ASP A 3 53.67 -18.73 20.70
CA ASP A 3 53.07 -17.47 21.17
C ASP A 3 52.18 -16.82 20.10
N GLU A 4 52.51 -16.96 18.81
CA GLU A 4 51.68 -16.48 17.70
C GLU A 4 50.37 -17.27 17.59
N MET A 5 50.42 -18.59 17.81
CA MET A 5 49.22 -19.43 17.81
C MET A 5 48.27 -19.10 18.97
N LYS A 6 48.82 -18.68 20.11
CA LYS A 6 48.03 -18.21 21.24
C LYS A 6 47.32 -16.89 20.92
N ILE A 7 48.03 -15.93 20.32
CA ILE A 7 47.47 -14.63 19.91
C ILE A 7 46.32 -14.82 18.91
N LEU A 8 46.50 -15.69 17.91
CA LEU A 8 45.44 -15.99 16.94
C LEU A 8 44.20 -16.63 17.59
N TRP A 9 44.41 -17.46 18.62
CA TRP A 9 43.31 -18.08 19.35
C TRP A 9 42.53 -17.06 20.19
N ASP A 10 43.24 -16.17 20.90
CA ASP A 10 42.63 -15.09 21.67
C ASP A 10 41.83 -14.13 20.76
N GLN A 11 42.37 -13.77 19.58
CA GLN A 11 41.65 -12.98 18.58
C GLN A 11 40.39 -13.68 18.04
N MET A 12 40.46 -15.00 17.82
CA MET A 12 39.31 -15.78 17.37
C MET A 12 38.21 -15.82 18.44
N VAL A 13 38.58 -15.94 19.72
CA VAL A 13 37.65 -15.88 20.85
C VAL A 13 36.97 -14.51 20.93
N ASP A 14 37.73 -13.42 20.80
CA ASP A 14 37.18 -12.05 20.79
C ASP A 14 36.22 -11.84 19.62
N LEU A 15 36.56 -12.35 18.43
CA LEU A 15 35.72 -12.24 17.24
C LEU A 15 34.42 -13.04 17.39
N MET A 16 34.47 -14.22 18.02
CA MET A 16 33.28 -15.01 18.34
C MET A 16 32.38 -14.31 19.36
N ALA A 17 32.97 -13.70 20.40
CA ALA A 17 32.22 -12.92 21.39
C ALA A 17 31.54 -11.70 20.75
N MET A 18 32.22 -11.02 19.83
CA MET A 18 31.68 -9.86 19.13
C MET A 18 30.53 -10.25 18.18
N ASN A 19 30.65 -11.37 17.47
CA ASN A 19 29.59 -11.89 16.60
C ASN A 19 28.35 -12.32 17.40
N TRP A 20 28.56 -12.92 18.57
CA TRP A 20 27.46 -13.25 19.48
C TRP A 20 26.73 -11.99 19.96
N SER A 21 27.46 -10.97 20.42
CA SER A 21 26.89 -9.68 20.82
C SER A 21 26.13 -9.01 19.67
N LEU A 22 26.68 -9.04 18.45
CA LEU A 22 25.99 -8.54 17.26
C LEU A 22 24.67 -9.29 17.03
N THR A 23 24.68 -10.62 17.15
CA THR A 23 23.48 -11.45 16.99
C THR A 23 22.42 -11.10 18.04
N ASP A 24 22.81 -10.87 19.29
CA ASP A 24 21.91 -10.46 20.36
C ASP A 24 21.27 -9.10 20.07
N THR A 25 22.06 -8.11 19.64
CA THR A 25 21.55 -6.78 19.28
C THR A 25 20.60 -6.81 18.08
N VAL A 26 20.91 -7.60 17.05
CA VAL A 26 20.03 -7.79 15.89
C VAL A 26 18.71 -8.43 16.32
N THR A 27 18.76 -9.42 17.21
CA THR A 27 17.56 -10.10 17.73
C THR A 27 16.70 -9.13 18.56
N ALA A 28 17.33 -8.29 19.39
CA ALA A 28 16.63 -7.27 20.18
C ALA A 28 15.96 -6.21 19.29
N LEU A 29 16.66 -5.72 18.26
CA LEU A 29 16.10 -4.77 17.29
C LEU A 29 14.92 -5.39 16.51
N GLN A 30 15.03 -6.64 16.10
CA GLN A 30 13.93 -7.35 15.44
C GLN A 30 12.70 -7.46 16.34
N ALA A 31 12.88 -7.69 17.65
CA ALA A 31 11.78 -7.72 18.61
C ALA A 31 11.09 -6.35 18.76
N GLU A 32 11.87 -5.27 18.86
CA GLU A 32 11.32 -3.90 18.94
C GLU A 32 10.63 -3.49 17.64
N VAL A 33 11.15 -3.85 16.46
CA VAL A 33 10.47 -3.61 15.18
C VAL A 33 9.12 -4.34 15.15
N LYS A 34 9.05 -5.61 15.55
CA LYS A 34 7.78 -6.37 15.62
C LYS A 34 6.80 -5.69 16.58
N LYS A 35 7.27 -5.23 17.74
CA LYS A 35 6.46 -4.51 18.73
C LYS A 35 5.94 -3.18 18.19
N LEU A 36 6.77 -2.41 17.50
CA LEU A 36 6.37 -1.16 16.84
C LEU A 36 5.36 -1.41 15.72
N GLN A 37 5.54 -2.47 14.93
CA GLN A 37 4.57 -2.87 13.91
C GLN A 37 3.21 -3.22 14.53
N ILE A 38 3.19 -3.96 15.65
CA ILE A 38 1.95 -4.26 16.37
C ILE A 38 1.31 -2.97 16.90
N LYS A 39 2.10 -2.08 17.52
CA LYS A 39 1.61 -0.80 18.05
C LYS A 39 1.03 0.08 16.93
N ASN A 40 1.68 0.14 15.77
CA ASN A 40 1.20 0.90 14.62
C ASN A 40 -0.13 0.32 14.10
N ARG A 41 -0.24 -1.01 13.96
CA ARG A 41 -1.51 -1.68 13.61
C ARG A 41 -2.63 -1.40 14.62
N THR A 42 -2.32 -1.38 15.92
CA THR A 42 -3.29 -1.03 16.96
C THR A 42 -3.71 0.43 16.87
N LEU A 43 -2.76 1.35 16.70
CA LEU A 43 -3.07 2.77 16.49
C LEU A 43 -3.97 2.93 15.26
N GLN A 44 -3.59 2.35 14.12
CA GLN A 44 -4.40 2.30 12.89
C GLN A 44 -5.81 1.74 13.11
N ARG A 45 -5.99 0.76 14.00
CA ARG A 45 -7.33 0.23 14.36
C ARG A 45 -8.15 1.23 15.19
N HIS A 46 -7.52 2.00 16.06
CA HIS A 46 -8.19 3.07 16.82
C HIS A 46 -8.62 4.24 15.91
N PHE A 47 -8.00 4.45 14.72
CA PHE A 47 -8.46 5.44 13.74
C PHE A 47 -9.84 5.12 13.12
N PHE A 48 -10.32 3.86 13.22
CA PHE A 48 -11.64 3.42 12.72
C PHE A 48 -12.68 3.19 13.82
N VAL A 49 -12.26 3.06 15.09
CA VAL A 49 -13.16 2.81 16.23
C VAL A 49 -12.76 3.72 17.39
N GLY A 50 -13.28 4.95 17.39
CA GLY A 50 -13.09 5.86 18.52
C GLY A 50 -13.20 7.31 18.11
N GLY A 51 -14.41 7.86 18.21
CA GLY A 51 -14.56 9.29 18.42
C GLY A 51 -13.94 9.63 19.77
N GLY A 52 -12.81 10.34 19.73
CA GLY A 52 -12.15 10.91 20.89
C GLY A 52 -11.74 12.33 20.54
N ASP A 53 -12.25 13.30 21.29
CA ASP A 53 -12.25 14.73 21.05
C ASP A 53 -10.88 15.43 21.20
N ASP A 54 -9.79 14.78 20.80
CA ASP A 54 -8.43 15.33 20.97
C ASP A 54 -7.56 15.21 19.70
N TRP A 55 -8.20 15.22 18.52
CA TRP A 55 -7.51 15.42 17.24
C TRP A 55 -7.76 16.84 16.73
N PRO A 56 -6.76 17.52 16.12
CA PRO A 56 -7.03 18.73 15.34
C PRO A 56 -8.08 18.32 14.31
N ALA A 57 -9.21 19.05 14.31
CA ALA A 57 -10.38 18.77 13.49
C ALA A 57 -9.93 18.17 12.16
N ARG A 58 -10.15 16.86 11.95
CA ARG A 58 -9.90 16.27 10.64
C ARG A 58 -10.65 17.17 9.69
N VAL A 59 -9.92 17.81 8.77
CA VAL A 59 -10.53 18.66 7.76
C VAL A 59 -11.66 17.82 7.19
N ASP A 60 -12.88 18.35 7.16
CA ASP A 60 -14.00 17.65 6.53
C ASP A 60 -13.68 17.64 5.03
N VAL A 61 -12.86 16.65 4.62
CA VAL A 61 -12.35 16.56 3.28
C VAL A 61 -13.52 16.12 2.44
N GLN A 62 -14.03 17.04 1.63
CA GLN A 62 -15.07 16.75 0.68
C GLN A 62 -14.67 15.53 -0.15
N ARG A 63 -15.51 14.50 -0.12
CA ARG A 63 -15.28 13.28 -0.89
C ARG A 63 -15.22 13.63 -2.39
N PRO A 64 -14.22 13.13 -3.14
CA PRO A 64 -14.13 13.34 -4.58
C PRO A 64 -15.40 12.88 -5.31
N ALA A 65 -15.65 13.52 -6.45
CA ALA A 65 -16.70 13.05 -7.36
C ALA A 65 -16.39 11.62 -7.81
N LYS A 66 -17.44 10.83 -8.00
CA LYS A 66 -17.30 9.46 -8.50
C LYS A 66 -16.95 9.47 -9.98
N TYR A 67 -16.16 8.48 -10.39
CA TYR A 67 -15.75 8.32 -11.78
C TYR A 67 -16.56 7.24 -12.47
N ASN A 68 -17.28 7.64 -13.53
CA ASN A 68 -18.20 6.79 -14.27
C ASN A 68 -17.59 6.12 -15.52
N GLY A 69 -16.30 6.33 -15.80
CA GLY A 69 -15.64 5.74 -16.97
C GLY A 69 -15.57 6.65 -18.19
N ASN A 70 -15.74 7.96 -18.02
CA ASN A 70 -15.55 8.94 -19.08
C ASN A 70 -14.13 8.82 -19.68
N ARG A 71 -14.06 8.64 -21.01
CA ARG A 71 -12.82 8.40 -21.76
C ARG A 71 -12.02 9.66 -22.10
N ASP A 72 -12.48 10.86 -21.70
CA ASP A 72 -11.68 12.07 -21.78
C ASP A 72 -10.49 11.96 -20.80
N SER A 73 -9.26 12.05 -21.34
CA SER A 73 -8.02 11.96 -20.56
C SER A 73 -7.98 12.96 -19.41
N ARG A 74 -8.55 14.16 -19.60
CA ARG A 74 -8.59 15.18 -18.55
C ARG A 74 -9.50 14.79 -17.40
N VAL A 75 -10.58 14.06 -17.68
CA VAL A 75 -11.53 13.64 -16.63
C VAL A 75 -10.91 12.55 -15.76
N ILE A 76 -10.23 11.57 -16.37
CA ILE A 76 -9.52 10.54 -15.60
C ILE A 76 -8.33 11.11 -14.82
N ASP A 77 -7.53 11.99 -15.42
CA ASP A 77 -6.39 12.59 -14.70
C ASP A 77 -6.84 13.47 -13.53
N ASN A 78 -7.89 14.28 -13.72
CA ASN A 78 -8.47 15.07 -12.63
C ASN A 78 -9.04 14.20 -11.52
N PHE A 79 -9.70 13.09 -11.87
CA PHE A 79 -10.20 12.13 -10.89
C PHE A 79 -9.05 11.52 -10.08
N LEU A 80 -8.03 10.98 -10.74
CA LEU A 80 -6.88 10.36 -10.07
C LEU A 80 -6.18 11.34 -9.14
N PHE A 81 -5.97 12.57 -9.59
CA PHE A 81 -5.40 13.65 -8.77
C PHE A 81 -6.25 13.94 -7.52
N GLN A 82 -7.58 14.07 -7.67
CA GLN A 82 -8.47 14.30 -6.53
C GLN A 82 -8.48 13.14 -5.54
N VAL A 83 -8.41 11.90 -6.03
CA VAL A 83 -8.35 10.71 -5.18
C VAL A 83 -7.04 10.65 -4.41
N GLU A 84 -5.90 10.88 -5.07
CA GLU A 84 -4.59 10.89 -4.43
C GLU A 84 -4.52 11.95 -3.32
N TYR A 85 -4.96 13.17 -3.62
CA TYR A 85 -5.02 14.25 -2.64
C TYR A 85 -5.99 13.95 -1.49
N TYR A 86 -7.14 13.32 -1.78
CA TYR A 86 -8.09 12.89 -0.76
C TYR A 86 -7.50 11.83 0.17
N LEU A 87 -6.78 10.84 -0.38
CA LEU A 87 -6.13 9.80 0.41
C LEU A 87 -5.04 10.39 1.32
N ASP A 88 -4.26 11.35 0.81
CA ASP A 88 -3.24 12.07 1.58
C ASP A 88 -3.86 12.87 2.74
N LEU A 89 -4.88 13.68 2.46
CA LEU A 89 -5.58 14.46 3.50
C LEU A 89 -6.28 13.58 4.55
N GLN A 90 -6.78 12.41 4.16
CA GLN A 90 -7.38 11.44 5.08
C GLN A 90 -6.34 10.62 5.84
N GLY A 91 -5.05 10.73 5.49
CA GLY A 91 -3.98 9.94 6.09
C GLY A 91 -4.11 8.44 5.81
N VAL A 92 -4.63 8.07 4.64
CA VAL A 92 -4.80 6.66 4.25
C VAL A 92 -3.44 6.08 3.87
N VAL A 93 -2.90 5.23 4.75
CA VAL A 93 -1.61 4.57 4.56
C VAL A 93 -1.81 3.09 4.20
N GLY A 94 -1.10 2.64 3.17
CA GLY A 94 -1.03 1.24 2.73
C GLY A 94 -1.80 1.00 1.43
N ASP A 95 -1.13 0.38 0.46
CA ASP A 95 -1.61 0.19 -0.92
C ASP A 95 -2.98 -0.49 -1.00
N ASP A 96 -3.18 -1.60 -0.27
CA ASP A 96 -4.46 -2.32 -0.26
C ASP A 96 -5.64 -1.43 0.18
N LEU A 97 -5.42 -0.55 1.18
CA LEU A 97 -6.45 0.35 1.68
C LEU A 97 -6.67 1.54 0.74
N GLN A 98 -5.60 2.07 0.15
CA GLN A 98 -5.68 3.12 -0.86
C GLN A 98 -6.46 2.65 -2.09
N VAL A 99 -6.11 1.47 -2.64
CA VAL A 99 -6.80 0.85 -3.77
C VAL A 99 -8.27 0.57 -3.45
N LYS A 100 -8.58 0.04 -2.26
CA LYS A 100 -9.99 -0.18 -1.85
C LYS A 100 -10.78 1.12 -1.75
N THR A 101 -10.17 2.16 -1.18
CA THR A 101 -10.82 3.47 -1.00
C THR A 101 -11.07 4.14 -2.35
N ALA A 102 -10.07 4.13 -3.24
CA ALA A 102 -10.20 4.65 -4.59
C ALA A 102 -11.22 3.87 -5.43
N ALA A 103 -11.24 2.54 -5.29
CA ALA A 103 -12.24 1.70 -5.95
C ALA A 103 -13.69 2.01 -5.53
N MET A 104 -13.91 2.47 -4.28
CA MET A 104 -15.23 2.92 -3.82
C MET A 104 -15.68 4.24 -4.45
N LEU A 105 -14.77 4.97 -5.11
CA LEU A 105 -15.06 6.19 -5.85
C LEU A 105 -15.32 5.92 -7.34
N LEU A 106 -15.30 4.66 -7.76
CA LEU A 106 -15.72 4.25 -9.10
C LEU A 106 -17.24 4.05 -9.14
N GLU A 107 -17.86 4.38 -10.27
CA GLU A 107 -19.27 4.14 -10.56
C GLU A 107 -19.50 3.71 -12.01
N GLY A 108 -20.74 3.35 -12.34
CA GLY A 108 -21.11 2.89 -13.68
C GLY A 108 -20.38 1.62 -14.10
N ASP A 109 -20.08 1.52 -15.40
CA ASP A 109 -19.48 0.33 -16.01
C ASP A 109 -18.05 0.05 -15.53
N VAL A 110 -17.36 1.07 -15.00
CA VAL A 110 -16.02 0.94 -14.44
C VAL A 110 -15.99 -0.03 -13.25
N VAL A 111 -17.06 -0.04 -12.45
CA VAL A 111 -17.17 -0.94 -11.29
C VAL A 111 -17.19 -2.40 -11.74
N ALA A 112 -17.84 -2.70 -12.87
CA ALA A 112 -17.89 -4.06 -13.40
C ALA A 112 -16.50 -4.53 -13.88
N CYS A 113 -15.77 -3.65 -14.58
CA CYS A 113 -14.39 -3.92 -14.98
C CYS A 113 -13.47 -4.14 -13.78
N TRP A 114 -13.59 -3.27 -12.78
CA TRP A 114 -12.81 -3.37 -11.55
C TRP A 114 -13.09 -4.68 -10.79
N ARG A 115 -14.37 -5.09 -10.69
CA ARG A 115 -14.76 -6.38 -10.10
C ARG A 115 -14.13 -7.57 -10.82
N ARG A 116 -14.10 -7.55 -12.16
CA ARG A 116 -13.46 -8.59 -12.97
C ARG A 116 -11.95 -8.65 -12.67
N LYS A 117 -11.28 -7.51 -12.68
CA LYS A 117 -9.85 -7.42 -12.35
C LYS A 117 -9.52 -7.96 -10.96
N ARG A 118 -10.35 -7.68 -9.96
CA ARG A 118 -10.18 -8.29 -8.63
C ARG A 118 -10.25 -9.80 -8.63
N LEU A 119 -11.09 -10.41 -9.46
CA LEU A 119 -11.15 -11.86 -9.61
C LEU A 119 -9.90 -12.40 -10.30
N ASP A 120 -9.37 -11.67 -11.28
CA ASP A 120 -8.13 -12.03 -11.97
C ASP A 120 -6.93 -11.98 -11.01
N VAL A 121 -6.85 -10.97 -10.13
CA VAL A 121 -5.85 -10.91 -9.06
C VAL A 121 -5.98 -12.09 -8.09
N GLN A 122 -7.21 -12.44 -7.67
CA GLN A 122 -7.43 -13.60 -6.80
C GLN A 122 -7.03 -14.93 -7.43
N LYS A 123 -7.12 -15.03 -8.76
CA LYS A 123 -6.70 -16.20 -9.54
C LYS A 123 -5.21 -16.18 -9.89
N GLY A 124 -4.47 -15.12 -9.53
CA GLY A 124 -3.07 -14.94 -9.89
C GLY A 124 -2.84 -14.66 -11.37
N ILE A 125 -3.86 -14.20 -12.10
CA ILE A 125 -3.79 -13.88 -13.53
C ILE A 125 -3.16 -12.50 -13.76
N CYS A 126 -3.36 -11.56 -12.84
CA CYS A 126 -2.70 -10.25 -12.85
C CYS A 126 -2.36 -9.81 -11.42
N THR A 127 -1.45 -8.85 -11.27
CA THR A 127 -1.03 -8.29 -9.99
C THR A 127 -1.37 -6.80 -9.94
N ILE A 128 -1.99 -6.36 -8.84
CA ILE A 128 -2.22 -4.95 -8.53
C ILE A 128 -1.81 -4.81 -7.07
N ASP A 129 -0.52 -4.56 -6.86
CA ASP A 129 0.08 -4.60 -5.54
C ASP A 129 0.20 -3.20 -4.93
N THR A 130 0.20 -2.17 -5.78
CA THR A 130 0.34 -0.77 -5.39
C THR A 130 -0.83 0.10 -5.83
N PHE A 131 -0.96 1.29 -5.22
CA PHE A 131 -1.88 2.31 -5.71
C PHE A 131 -1.51 2.80 -7.12
N ASP A 132 -0.22 2.86 -7.45
CA ASP A 132 0.25 3.25 -8.78
C ASP A 132 -0.18 2.24 -9.86
N ASP A 133 -0.13 0.94 -9.57
CA ASP A 133 -0.64 -0.11 -10.46
C ASP A 133 -2.14 0.11 -10.75
N PHE A 134 -2.90 0.50 -9.72
CA PHE A 134 -4.31 0.83 -9.87
C PHE A 134 -4.53 2.04 -10.80
N GLN A 135 -3.76 3.11 -10.61
CA GLN A 135 -3.84 4.29 -11.49
C GLN A 135 -3.49 3.93 -12.93
N GLN A 136 -2.46 3.12 -13.15
CA GLN A 136 -2.02 2.69 -14.46
C GLN A 136 -3.04 1.81 -15.17
N GLU A 137 -3.67 0.88 -14.45
CA GLU A 137 -4.74 0.03 -15.00
C GLU A 137 -5.95 0.89 -15.40
N LEU A 138 -6.37 1.85 -14.56
CA LEU A 138 -7.46 2.76 -14.91
C LEU A 138 -7.13 3.57 -16.18
N ARG A 139 -5.93 4.14 -16.29
CA ARG A 139 -5.51 4.86 -17.49
C ARG A 139 -5.50 3.97 -18.73
N THR A 140 -4.99 2.75 -18.59
CA THR A 140 -4.91 1.78 -19.69
C THR A 140 -6.30 1.40 -20.23
N TYR A 141 -7.30 1.20 -19.37
CA TYR A 141 -8.63 0.80 -19.84
C TYR A 141 -9.48 1.92 -20.42
N PHE A 142 -9.36 3.13 -19.87
CA PHE A 142 -10.32 4.21 -20.17
C PHE A 142 -9.74 5.29 -21.09
N MET A 143 -8.43 5.31 -21.35
CA MET A 143 -7.87 6.19 -22.37
C MET A 143 -8.09 5.62 -23.78
N PRO A 144 -8.39 6.48 -24.79
CA PRO A 144 -8.82 6.03 -26.12
C PRO A 144 -7.81 5.16 -26.88
N SER A 145 -6.51 5.25 -26.60
CA SER A 145 -5.49 4.48 -27.31
C SER A 145 -5.49 2.98 -26.98
N ASN A 146 -6.01 2.59 -25.81
CA ASN A 146 -5.83 1.24 -25.22
C ASN A 146 -7.15 0.58 -24.78
N ALA A 147 -8.30 1.17 -25.12
CA ALA A 147 -9.62 0.77 -24.62
C ALA A 147 -10.11 -0.60 -25.15
N THR A 148 -9.56 -1.69 -24.62
CA THR A 148 -9.96 -3.07 -24.92
C THR A 148 -11.20 -3.54 -24.16
N CYS A 149 -11.81 -2.70 -23.32
CA CYS A 149 -13.12 -2.99 -22.75
C CYS A 149 -14.23 -2.67 -23.77
N HIS A 150 -14.30 -3.47 -24.83
CA HIS A 150 -15.52 -3.57 -25.59
C HIS A 150 -16.57 -4.27 -24.73
N ALA A 151 -17.71 -3.58 -24.55
CA ALA A 151 -18.94 -4.17 -24.10
C ALA A 151 -19.26 -5.36 -25.02
N TYR A 152 -19.19 -6.58 -24.49
CA TYR A 152 -19.99 -7.65 -25.04
C TYR A 152 -21.44 -7.29 -24.73
N GLN A 153 -22.08 -6.69 -25.71
CA GLN A 153 -23.52 -6.56 -25.82
C GLN A 153 -24.10 -7.97 -25.59
N ILE A 154 -24.80 -8.17 -24.48
CA ILE A 154 -25.66 -9.33 -24.36
C ILE A 154 -26.79 -9.09 -25.37
N VAL A 155 -26.95 -10.10 -26.24
CA VAL A 155 -27.97 -10.24 -27.29
C VAL A 155 -29.36 -9.86 -26.80
#